data_AF-A0A177HLH4-F1
#
_entry.id   AF-A0A177HLH4-F1
#
_cell.length_a   1.000
_cell.length_b   1.000
_cell.length_c   1.000
_cell.angle_alpha   90.00
_cell.angle_beta   90.00
_cell.angle_gamma   90.00
#
_symmetry.space_group_name_H-M   'P 1'
#
loop_
_entity.id
_entity.type
_entity.pdbx_description
1 polymer ?
#
loop_
_entity_poly.entity_id
_entity_poly.type
_entity_poly.pdbx_seq_one_letter_code
_entity_poly.pdbx_strand_id
1 'polypeptide(L)'
;MTRPHGIPTGARPGLGLVTKDKAPAPHTPGLQWCPHGEPRQVGRSAETITGSTCLIQDFGKVIKPSPGESTVTGTTTRRGAFHEEVRR
;
A
#
# COMPACT_ATOMS: atom_id res chain seq x y z
N MET A 1 10.70 -9.72 -2.68
CA MET A 1 9.36 -10.00 -3.24
C MET A 1 9.25 -11.49 -3.57
N THR A 2 8.05 -12.06 -3.53
CA THR A 2 7.80 -13.47 -3.91
C THR A 2 7.42 -13.57 -5.38
N ARG A 3 7.53 -14.78 -5.98
CA ARG A 3 7.28 -15.01 -7.42
C ARG A 3 5.95 -14.42 -7.95
N PRO A 4 4.80 -14.54 -7.25
CA PRO A 4 3.54 -13.93 -7.73
C PRO A 4 3.56 -12.40 -7.79
N HIS A 5 4.40 -11.75 -6.99
CA HIS A 5 4.52 -10.29 -6.91
C HIS A 5 5.80 -9.74 -7.55
N GLY A 6 6.65 -10.62 -8.09
CA GLY A 6 7.94 -10.29 -8.71
C GLY A 6 7.91 -10.20 -10.24
N ILE A 7 6.72 -10.19 -10.85
CA ILE A 7 6.61 -10.04 -12.31
C ILE A 7 7.09 -8.65 -12.76
N PRO A 8 7.68 -8.53 -13.96
CA PRO A 8 7.97 -7.23 -14.54
C PRO A 8 6.72 -6.35 -14.52
N THR A 9 6.84 -5.14 -13.99
CA THR A 9 5.75 -4.16 -13.79
C THR A 9 4.74 -4.47 -12.65
N GLY A 10 4.96 -5.52 -11.86
CA GLY A 10 4.11 -5.91 -10.73
C GLY A 10 4.20 -5.00 -9.49
N ALA A 11 5.23 -4.16 -9.42
CA ALA A 11 5.39 -3.11 -8.42
C ALA A 11 5.75 -1.82 -9.13
N ARG A 12 4.81 -0.86 -9.18
CA ARG A 12 5.01 0.44 -9.80
C ARG A 12 5.00 1.51 -8.71
N PRO A 13 6.17 2.07 -8.34
CA PRO A 13 6.19 3.24 -7.46
C PRO A 13 5.53 4.44 -8.15
N GLY A 14 5.02 5.38 -7.34
CA GLY A 14 4.38 6.59 -7.85
C GLY A 14 5.36 7.52 -8.57
N LEU A 15 4.81 8.58 -9.17
CA LEU A 15 5.56 9.57 -9.95
C LEU A 15 6.57 10.41 -9.14
N GLY A 16 6.49 10.37 -7.81
CA GLY A 16 7.39 11.14 -6.95
C GLY A 16 7.43 10.59 -5.53
N LEU A 17 8.50 10.96 -4.81
CA LEU A 17 8.68 10.69 -3.39
C LEU A 17 8.23 11.91 -2.58
N VAL A 18 7.29 11.71 -1.67
CA VAL A 18 6.82 12.76 -0.75
C VAL A 18 7.43 12.52 0.62
N THR A 19 8.16 13.50 1.13
CA THR A 19 8.78 13.44 2.46
C THR A 19 7.75 13.71 3.56
N LYS A 20 8.01 13.21 4.77
CA LYS A 20 7.08 13.30 5.91
C LYS A 20 6.68 14.74 6.24
N ASP A 21 7.59 15.69 6.08
CA ASP A 21 7.38 17.13 6.32
C ASP A 21 6.51 17.80 5.25
N LYS A 22 6.35 17.19 4.07
CA LYS A 22 5.54 17.72 2.97
C LYS A 22 4.17 17.06 2.84
N ALA A 23 3.95 15.92 3.50
CA ALA A 23 2.67 15.24 3.49
C ALA A 23 1.66 15.95 4.40
N PRO A 24 0.45 16.31 3.93
CA PRO A 24 -0.57 16.98 4.77
C PRO A 24 -1.03 16.14 5.97
N ALA A 25 -1.06 14.82 5.82
CA ALA A 25 -1.48 13.87 6.85
C ALA A 25 -0.61 12.60 6.78
N PRO A 26 0.67 12.65 7.21
CA PRO A 26 1.67 11.61 6.96
C PRO A 26 1.35 10.26 7.63
N HIS A 27 0.54 10.27 8.68
CA HIS A 27 0.16 9.08 9.43
C HIS A 27 -1.21 8.51 9.03
N THR A 28 -1.99 9.28 8.28
CA THR A 28 -3.35 8.92 7.86
C THR A 28 -3.63 9.21 6.38
N PRO A 29 -2.69 8.97 5.42
CA PRO A 29 -2.97 9.16 4.01
C PRO A 29 -4.21 8.40 3.55
N GLY A 30 -5.02 9.08 2.72
CA GLY A 30 -6.09 8.45 1.97
C GLY A 30 -5.55 7.73 0.74
N LEU A 31 -6.20 6.65 0.36
CA LEU A 31 -5.94 5.89 -0.85
C LEU A 31 -7.24 5.78 -1.65
N GLN A 32 -7.16 6.01 -2.95
CA GLN A 32 -8.24 5.76 -3.89
C GLN A 32 -7.67 5.17 -5.18
N TRP A 33 -8.25 4.06 -5.63
CA TRP A 33 -7.95 3.45 -6.91
C TRP A 33 -9.24 3.31 -7.72
N CYS A 34 -9.24 3.97 -8.88
CA CYS A 34 -10.38 4.08 -9.79
C CYS A 34 -10.05 3.50 -11.18
N PRO A 35 -10.03 2.17 -11.35
CA PRO A 35 -9.94 1.59 -12.69
C PRO A 35 -11.17 2.03 -13.51
N HIS A 36 -10.93 2.51 -14.74
CA HIS A 36 -11.97 3.03 -15.63
C HIS A 36 -12.80 4.18 -15.06
N GLY A 37 -12.26 4.94 -14.10
CA GLY A 37 -12.96 6.07 -13.47
C GLY A 37 -13.83 5.70 -12.27
N GLU A 38 -14.07 4.40 -12.03
CA GLU A 38 -14.96 3.94 -10.95
C GLU A 38 -14.19 3.53 -9.69
N PRO A 39 -14.52 4.05 -8.50
CA PRO A 39 -13.80 3.71 -7.26
C PRO A 39 -13.96 2.23 -6.90
N ARG A 40 -12.86 1.48 -6.97
CA ARG A 40 -12.81 0.07 -6.57
C ARG A 40 -12.21 -0.11 -5.19
N GLN A 41 -11.13 0.59 -4.88
CA GLN A 41 -10.50 0.58 -3.57
C GLN A 41 -10.45 2.00 -3.02
N VAL A 42 -10.99 2.20 -1.82
CA VAL A 42 -10.98 3.46 -1.09
C VAL A 42 -10.68 3.13 0.37
N GLY A 43 -9.81 3.90 1.00
CA GLY A 43 -9.56 3.75 2.44
C GLY A 43 -8.53 4.74 2.96
N ARG A 44 -8.19 4.59 4.23
CA ARG A 44 -7.17 5.41 4.92
C ARG A 44 -6.18 4.51 5.64
N SER A 45 -4.92 4.93 5.73
CA SER A 45 -3.93 4.16 6.51
C SER A 45 -4.22 4.15 8.03
N ALA A 46 -5.15 4.96 8.52
CA ALA A 46 -5.66 4.79 9.88
C ALA A 46 -6.36 3.44 10.09
N GLU A 47 -6.83 2.81 9.00
CA GLU A 47 -7.55 1.53 9.01
C GLU A 47 -6.62 0.32 8.91
N THR A 48 -5.31 0.50 8.67
CA THR A 48 -4.37 -0.62 8.67
C THR A 48 -4.25 -1.24 10.07
N ILE A 49 -4.33 -2.58 10.11
CA ILE A 49 -4.21 -3.39 11.34
C ILE A 49 -2.89 -3.09 12.07
N THR A 50 -1.81 -2.90 11.32
CA THR A 50 -0.49 -2.53 11.85
C THR A 50 -0.02 -1.25 11.17
N GLY A 51 0.15 -0.17 11.96
CA GLY A 51 0.62 1.10 11.45
C GLY A 51 2.07 1.04 10.92
N SER A 52 2.42 1.95 10.00
CA SER A 52 3.74 1.96 9.31
C SER A 52 4.93 2.00 10.26
N THR A 53 4.85 2.77 11.36
CA THR A 53 5.91 2.81 12.37
C THR A 53 6.09 1.46 13.07
N CYS A 54 4.99 0.77 13.40
CA CYS A 54 5.03 -0.55 14.04
C CYS A 54 5.58 -1.60 13.07
N LEU A 55 5.14 -1.57 11.80
CA LEU A 55 5.68 -2.44 10.75
C LEU A 55 7.20 -2.32 10.61
N ILE A 56 7.73 -1.09 10.54
CA ILE A 56 9.19 -0.86 10.41
C ILE A 56 9.94 -1.41 11.63
N GLN A 57 9.42 -1.19 12.84
CA GLN A 57 10.04 -1.71 14.06
C GLN A 57 10.02 -3.24 14.10
N ASP A 58 8.91 -3.86 13.68
CA ASP A 58 8.78 -5.32 13.65
C ASP A 58 9.71 -5.95 12.63
N PHE A 59 9.82 -5.38 11.42
CA PHE A 59 10.82 -5.82 10.44
C PHE A 59 12.25 -5.61 10.95
N GLY A 60 12.51 -4.49 11.64
CA GLY A 60 13.81 -4.15 12.22
C GLY A 60 14.34 -5.17 13.25
N LYS A 61 13.46 -5.99 13.84
CA LYS A 61 13.83 -7.08 14.75
C LYS A 61 14.38 -8.31 14.03
N VAL A 62 14.03 -8.49 12.75
CA VAL A 62 14.37 -9.69 11.95
C VAL A 62 15.41 -9.38 10.88
N ILE A 63 15.30 -8.20 10.26
CA ILE A 63 16.19 -7.73 9.19
C ILE A 63 16.61 -6.29 9.51
N LYS A 64 17.88 -5.96 9.26
CA LYS A 64 18.36 -4.58 9.39
C LYS A 64 17.99 -3.80 8.12
N PRO A 65 17.08 -2.80 8.19
CA PRO A 65 16.71 -2.06 7.01
C PRO A 65 17.84 -1.15 6.53
N SER A 66 17.92 -0.99 5.22
CA SER A 66 18.91 -0.13 4.55
C SER A 66 18.25 1.11 3.95
N PRO A 67 18.95 2.26 3.89
CA PRO A 67 18.47 3.42 3.15
C PRO A 67 18.14 3.05 1.70
N GLY A 68 16.99 3.50 1.21
CA GLY A 68 16.50 3.19 -0.14
C GLY A 68 15.61 1.94 -0.23
N GLU A 69 15.48 1.17 0.86
CA GLU A 69 14.48 0.11 0.91
C GLU A 69 13.06 0.66 0.98
N SER A 70 12.13 -0.04 0.31
CA SER A 70 10.71 0.31 0.29
C SER A 70 9.87 -0.77 0.96
N THR A 71 8.91 -0.37 1.78
CA THR A 71 7.93 -1.26 2.42
C THR A 71 6.53 -0.97 1.89
N VAL A 72 5.83 -1.99 1.41
CA VAL A 72 4.40 -1.90 1.06
C VAL A 72 3.58 -2.30 2.28
N THR A 73 2.76 -1.39 2.80
CA THR A 73 2.05 -1.55 4.09
C THR A 73 0.72 -2.30 3.99
N GLY A 74 0.37 -2.82 2.81
CA GLY A 74 -0.88 -3.54 2.56
C GLY A 74 -1.80 -2.84 1.57
N THR A 75 -3.05 -3.30 1.50
CA THR A 75 -4.11 -2.78 0.63
C THR A 75 -5.44 -2.83 1.37
N THR A 76 -6.46 -2.13 0.87
CA THR A 76 -7.81 -2.16 1.42
C THR A 76 -8.60 -3.36 0.89
N THR A 77 -9.87 -3.48 1.29
CA THR A 77 -10.82 -4.45 0.73
C THR A 77 -11.12 -4.20 -0.75
N ARG A 78 -11.96 -5.06 -1.36
CA ARG A 78 -12.37 -5.03 -2.79
C ARG A 78 -11.24 -5.21 -3.81
N ARG A 79 -10.19 -5.95 -3.46
CA ARG A 79 -9.25 -6.47 -4.47
C ARG A 79 -10.00 -7.40 -5.43
N GLY A 80 -9.70 -7.32 -6.73
CA GLY A 80 -10.41 -8.08 -7.77
C GLY A 80 -10.45 -9.61 -7.57
N ALA A 81 -9.49 -10.19 -6.85
CA ALA A 81 -9.50 -11.62 -6.49
C ALA A 81 -10.67 -12.05 -5.58
N PHE A 82 -11.37 -11.09 -4.96
CA PHE A 82 -12.49 -11.33 -4.05
C PHE A 82 -13.77 -10.61 -4.51
N HIS A 83 -13.83 -10.22 -5.79
CA HIS A 83 -15.01 -9.61 -6.37
C HIS A 83 -15.88 -10.69 -7.01
N GLU A 84 -17.00 -11.05 -6.39
CA GLU A 84 -18.10 -11.67 -7.12
C GLU A 84 -18.80 -10.58 -7.94
N GLU A 85 -18.74 -10.73 -9.26
CA GLU A 85 -19.66 -10.04 -10.16
C GLU A 85 -21.04 -10.66 -9.93
N VAL A 86 -21.88 -10.04 -9.09
CA VAL A 86 -23.33 -10.33 -9.13
C VAL A 86 -23.82 -9.77 -10.46
N ARG A 87 -23.72 -10.59 -11.52
CA ARG A 87 -24.46 -10.36 -12.76
C ARG A 87 -25.94 -10.43 -12.41
N ARG A 88 -26.62 -9.28 -12.46
CA ARG A 88 -28.06 -9.21 -12.62
C ARG A 88 -28.39 -9.15 -14.09
#